data_AF-A0A7G9YGD2-F1
#
_entry.id   AF-A0A7G9YGD2-F1
#
_cell.length_a   1.000
_cell.length_b   1.000
_cell.length_c   1.000
_cell.angle_alpha   90.00
_cell.angle_beta   90.00
_cell.angle_gamma   90.00
#
_symmetry.space_group_name_H-M   'P 1'
#
loop_
_entity.id
_entity.type
_entity.pdbx_description
1 polymer ?
#
loop_
_entity_poly.entity_id
_entity_poly.type
_entity_poly.pdbx_seq_one_letter_code
_entity_poly.pdbx_strand_id
1 'polypeptide(L)'
;MKRRDVTVLIAIAAIAMVVLLTGCIETEKPAPTNTTPPIAHTPTPEPTVTPTTMLTGISAPTQAIALTAPKDGDKAPEEMTGTFILQVTDQPSAIGDFDSLNVTVSEVGLHKAGNGTNETGEWMILEPSNNTFDLTKLQDGNVTTIINESIGAGKYTQVRLIVESTKGLVNGTTINVVVPSETLKIVKPFTITENQTATFIFDINVVKAGKKYNLVSVIGKSGVEMK
;
A
#
# COMPACT_ATOMS: atom_id res chain seq x y z
N MET A 1 -36.87 -64.88 -1.83
CA MET A 1 -37.84 -64.68 -0.72
C MET A 1 -37.53 -63.35 -0.03
N LYS A 2 -38.42 -62.37 -0.22
CA LYS A 2 -38.68 -61.11 0.52
C LYS A 2 -37.57 -60.48 1.39
N ARG A 3 -37.35 -59.16 1.18
CA ARG A 3 -37.14 -58.04 2.17
C ARG A 3 -36.12 -57.03 1.60
N ARG A 4 -36.27 -55.70 1.63
CA ARG A 4 -37.23 -54.77 2.24
C ARG A 4 -37.06 -53.39 1.57
N ASP A 5 -38.16 -52.71 1.29
CA ASP A 5 -38.21 -51.27 1.02
C ASP A 5 -37.70 -50.46 2.22
N VAL A 6 -36.93 -49.39 1.96
CA VAL A 6 -36.65 -48.34 2.95
C VAL A 6 -37.00 -47.00 2.31
N THR A 7 -38.23 -46.58 2.58
CA THR A 7 -38.77 -45.24 2.33
C THR A 7 -38.02 -44.23 3.20
N VAL A 8 -37.32 -43.28 2.57
CA VAL A 8 -36.68 -42.15 3.26
C VAL A 8 -37.75 -41.10 3.57
N LEU A 9 -38.10 -40.97 4.86
CA LEU A 9 -38.96 -39.91 5.37
C LEU A 9 -38.16 -38.62 5.55
N ILE A 10 -38.60 -37.58 4.84
CA ILE A 10 -38.18 -36.19 5.01
C ILE A 10 -38.86 -35.64 6.27
N ALA A 11 -38.07 -35.19 7.24
CA ALA A 11 -38.57 -34.40 8.38
C ALA A 11 -37.94 -33.00 8.33
N ILE A 12 -38.74 -32.04 7.85
CA ILE A 12 -38.49 -30.61 7.95
C ILE A 12 -39.02 -30.18 9.32
N ALA A 13 -38.14 -29.69 10.20
CA ALA A 13 -38.54 -29.03 11.43
C ALA A 13 -37.98 -27.60 11.42
N ALA A 14 -38.88 -26.66 11.13
CA ALA A 14 -38.72 -25.24 11.37
C ALA A 14 -39.04 -24.94 12.84
N ILE A 15 -38.20 -24.22 13.57
CA ILE A 15 -38.49 -23.50 14.83
C ILE A 15 -37.39 -22.43 14.96
N ALA A 16 -37.69 -21.18 14.60
CA ALA A 16 -38.29 -20.11 15.40
C ALA A 16 -37.21 -19.17 15.97
N MET A 17 -37.14 -18.03 15.29
CA MET A 17 -36.42 -16.79 15.60
C MET A 17 -36.87 -16.22 16.95
N VAL A 18 -35.92 -16.04 17.87
CA VAL A 18 -36.09 -15.15 19.04
C VAL A 18 -34.88 -14.23 19.11
N VAL A 19 -35.05 -13.06 18.51
CA VAL A 19 -34.11 -11.93 18.60
C VAL A 19 -34.50 -11.14 19.83
N LEU A 20 -33.77 -11.30 20.94
CA LEU A 20 -33.85 -10.40 22.08
C LEU A 20 -32.84 -9.28 21.86
N LEU A 21 -33.32 -8.18 21.25
CA LEU A 21 -32.62 -6.89 21.20
C LEU A 21 -32.71 -6.24 22.57
N THR A 22 -31.78 -6.56 23.46
CA THR A 22 -31.56 -5.77 24.68
C THR A 22 -30.64 -4.62 24.31
N GLY A 23 -31.22 -3.46 24.04
CA GLY A 23 -30.48 -2.21 23.84
C GLY A 23 -29.79 -1.78 25.13
N CYS A 24 -28.47 -1.72 25.12
CA CYS A 24 -27.71 -0.92 26.09
C CYS A 24 -27.77 0.53 25.60
N ILE A 25 -28.54 1.39 26.29
CA ILE A 25 -28.47 2.84 26.12
C ILE A 25 -27.21 3.29 26.86
N GLU A 26 -26.18 3.64 26.11
CA GLU A 26 -25.00 4.31 26.64
C GLU A 26 -25.38 5.75 26.95
N THR A 27 -25.42 6.10 28.25
CA THR A 27 -25.63 7.47 28.70
C THR A 27 -24.41 8.31 28.34
N GLU A 28 -24.50 9.04 27.23
CA GLU A 28 -23.49 10.00 26.81
C GLU A 28 -23.41 11.15 27.82
N LYS A 29 -22.25 11.25 28.48
CA LYS A 29 -21.88 12.34 29.38
C LYS A 29 -21.79 13.65 28.58
N PRO A 30 -22.46 14.74 28.98
CA PRO A 30 -22.36 16.00 28.24
C PRO A 30 -20.92 16.52 28.26
N ALA A 31 -20.38 16.82 27.08
CA ALA A 31 -19.08 17.43 26.91
C ALA A 31 -19.04 18.83 27.57
N PRO A 32 -17.95 19.20 28.26
CA PRO A 32 -17.81 20.54 28.80
C PRO A 32 -17.68 21.55 27.65
N THR A 33 -18.52 22.58 27.65
CA THR A 33 -18.45 23.72 26.74
C THR A 33 -17.18 24.51 27.03
N ASN A 34 -16.14 24.28 26.24
CA ASN A 34 -14.90 25.04 26.30
C ASN A 34 -15.08 26.35 25.53
N THR A 35 -15.67 27.36 26.17
CA THR A 35 -15.67 28.74 25.67
C THR A 35 -14.30 29.35 25.90
N THR A 36 -13.43 29.23 24.91
CA THR A 36 -12.17 29.99 24.84
C THR A 36 -12.48 31.45 24.47
N PRO A 37 -12.05 32.45 25.26
CA PRO A 37 -12.19 33.87 24.90
C PRO A 37 -11.42 34.19 23.61
N PRO A 38 -11.86 35.18 22.80
CA PRO A 38 -11.14 35.58 21.60
C PRO A 38 -9.74 36.11 21.97
N ILE A 39 -8.71 35.46 21.44
CA ILE A 39 -7.31 35.89 21.56
C ILE A 39 -7.17 37.16 20.72
N ALA A 40 -6.81 38.27 21.37
CA ALA A 40 -6.43 39.49 20.69
C ALA A 40 -5.15 39.24 19.89
N HIS A 41 -5.24 39.35 18.56
CA HIS A 41 -4.08 39.28 17.67
C HIS A 41 -3.34 40.62 17.73
N THR A 42 -2.25 40.67 18.49
CA THR A 42 -1.23 41.72 18.35
C THR A 42 -0.43 41.40 17.08
N PRO A 43 -0.33 42.31 16.09
CA PRO A 43 0.50 42.04 14.92
C PRO A 43 1.98 41.98 15.31
N THR A 44 2.59 40.82 15.07
CA THR A 44 4.04 40.60 15.12
C THR A 44 4.72 41.51 14.07
N PRO A 45 5.81 42.24 14.41
CA PRO A 45 6.53 43.04 13.42
C PRO A 45 7.15 42.14 12.35
N GLU A 46 6.84 42.47 11.11
CA GLU A 46 7.35 41.88 9.88
C GLU A 46 8.89 42.02 9.80
N PRO A 47 9.66 40.95 9.47
CA PRO A 47 11.09 41.09 9.28
C PRO A 47 11.39 41.84 7.98
N THR A 48 12.03 43.01 8.11
CA THR A 48 12.58 43.79 7.00
C THR A 48 13.53 42.94 6.16
N VAL A 49 13.11 42.59 4.95
CA VAL A 49 13.99 41.98 3.95
C VAL A 49 14.68 43.07 3.12
N THR A 50 16.00 43.16 3.27
CA THR A 50 16.85 44.01 2.42
C THR A 50 16.92 43.40 1.01
N PRO A 51 16.69 44.15 -0.08
CA PRO A 51 16.80 43.59 -1.42
C PRO A 51 18.28 43.37 -1.78
N THR A 52 18.66 42.12 -1.99
CA THR A 52 19.97 41.73 -2.54
C THR A 52 19.97 41.95 -4.06
N THR A 53 20.97 42.70 -4.51
CA THR A 53 21.29 43.06 -5.88
C THR A 53 21.32 41.86 -6.83
N MET A 54 20.57 41.96 -7.94
CA MET A 54 20.70 41.11 -9.12
C MET A 54 22.04 41.41 -9.82
N LEU A 55 22.87 40.39 -10.05
CA LEU A 55 23.98 40.47 -10.99
C LEU A 55 23.79 39.47 -12.13
N THR A 56 23.58 40.03 -13.31
CA THR A 56 23.59 39.38 -14.62
C THR A 56 25.00 38.88 -14.97
N GLY A 57 25.13 37.69 -15.56
CA GLY A 57 26.26 37.43 -16.45
C GLY A 57 26.67 35.99 -16.77
N ILE A 58 26.42 35.62 -18.03
CA ILE A 58 27.31 34.95 -19.02
C ILE A 58 27.87 33.52 -18.81
N SER A 59 27.45 32.68 -19.78
CA SER A 59 28.23 31.74 -20.61
C SER A 59 29.02 30.59 -19.98
N ALA A 60 28.62 29.38 -20.38
CA ALA A 60 29.42 28.16 -20.28
C ALA A 60 30.79 28.29 -20.98
N PRO A 61 31.76 27.49 -20.53
CA PRO A 61 32.36 26.54 -21.46
C PRO A 61 32.39 25.11 -20.91
N THR A 62 32.09 24.15 -21.79
CA THR A 62 32.44 22.73 -21.64
C THR A 62 33.93 22.60 -21.33
N GLN A 63 34.28 21.93 -20.22
CA GLN A 63 35.64 21.51 -19.94
C GLN A 63 35.69 20.00 -19.66
N ALA A 64 36.67 19.35 -20.30
CA ALA A 64 37.03 17.97 -20.11
C ALA A 64 37.47 17.72 -18.67
N ILE A 65 36.94 16.66 -18.05
CA ILE A 65 37.26 16.29 -16.67
C ILE A 65 38.64 15.63 -16.67
N ALA A 66 39.68 16.40 -16.34
CA ALA A 66 40.94 15.84 -15.87
C ALA A 66 40.72 15.28 -14.46
N LEU A 67 41.03 14.00 -14.27
CA LEU A 67 40.90 13.29 -13.00
C LEU A 67 41.94 13.82 -11.99
N THR A 68 41.56 14.85 -11.24
CA THR A 68 42.29 15.31 -10.05
C THR A 68 41.62 14.76 -8.80
N ALA A 69 42.42 14.17 -7.90
CA ALA A 69 41.97 13.63 -6.62
C ALA A 69 41.21 14.68 -5.77
N PRO A 70 40.09 14.33 -5.11
CA PRO A 70 39.28 15.29 -4.38
C PRO A 70 39.97 15.77 -3.11
N LYS A 71 40.03 17.11 -2.96
CA LYS A 71 40.31 17.79 -1.69
C LYS A 71 39.10 17.64 -0.78
N ASP A 72 39.39 17.37 0.49
CA ASP A 72 38.46 17.25 1.61
C ASP A 72 37.50 18.46 1.66
N GLY A 73 36.17 18.22 1.56
CA GLY A 73 35.16 19.25 1.79
C GLY A 73 33.89 19.25 0.93
N ASP A 74 33.78 18.47 -0.15
CA ASP A 74 32.56 18.43 -0.97
C ASP A 74 31.68 17.24 -0.55
N LYS A 75 30.86 17.44 0.49
CA LYS A 75 29.80 16.50 0.84
C LYS A 75 28.79 16.51 -0.32
N ALA A 76 28.65 15.37 -1.02
CA ALA A 76 27.53 15.18 -1.94
C ALA A 76 26.22 15.56 -1.22
N PRO A 77 25.24 16.16 -1.93
CA PRO A 77 23.96 16.51 -1.33
C PRO A 77 23.40 15.27 -0.62
N GLU A 78 23.13 15.38 0.68
CA GLU A 78 22.45 14.31 1.40
C GLU A 78 21.02 14.24 0.84
N GLU A 79 20.71 13.14 0.15
CA GLU A 79 19.36 12.89 -0.35
C GLU A 79 18.41 12.89 0.85
N MET A 80 17.45 13.80 0.84
CA MET A 80 16.37 13.82 1.83
C MET A 80 15.65 12.48 1.77
N THR A 81 15.36 11.87 2.93
CA THR A 81 14.71 10.55 3.02
C THR A 81 13.47 10.59 3.89
N GLY A 82 12.55 9.68 3.62
CA GLY A 82 11.40 9.38 4.47
C GLY A 82 11.17 7.88 4.53
N THR A 83 10.33 7.44 5.46
CA THR A 83 10.02 6.03 5.66
C THR A 83 8.90 5.60 4.73
N PHE A 84 9.11 4.54 3.96
CA PHE A 84 8.10 3.89 3.15
C PHE A 84 7.72 2.54 3.76
N ILE A 85 6.43 2.38 4.05
CA ILE A 85 5.85 1.12 4.50
C ILE A 85 4.93 0.61 3.41
N LEU A 86 5.14 -0.61 2.95
CA LEU A 86 4.22 -1.30 2.03
C LEU A 86 3.49 -2.40 2.78
N GLN A 87 2.17 -2.31 2.79
CA GLN A 87 1.28 -3.31 3.35
C GLN A 87 0.43 -3.96 2.26
N VAL A 88 0.15 -5.25 2.41
CA VAL A 88 -0.71 -6.01 1.51
C VAL A 88 -2.01 -6.38 2.23
N THR A 89 -3.13 -6.28 1.51
CA THR A 89 -4.47 -6.72 1.95
C THR A 89 -5.19 -7.42 0.80
N ASP A 90 -6.32 -8.08 1.10
CA ASP A 90 -7.16 -8.74 0.11
C ASP A 90 -8.63 -8.29 0.22
N GLN A 91 -9.31 -8.18 -0.93
CA GLN A 91 -10.74 -7.94 -0.97
C GLN A 91 -11.57 -9.23 -0.93
N PRO A 92 -12.72 -9.21 -0.22
CA PRO A 92 -13.67 -10.31 -0.32
C PRO A 92 -14.18 -10.44 -1.76
N SER A 93 -13.79 -11.53 -2.43
CA SER A 93 -14.26 -11.93 -3.75
C SER A 93 -14.24 -13.45 -3.88
N ALA A 94 -13.47 -14.02 -4.81
CA ALA A 94 -13.35 -15.48 -4.94
C ALA A 94 -12.41 -16.11 -3.89
N ILE A 95 -11.85 -15.31 -2.98
CA ILE A 95 -10.92 -15.77 -1.93
C ILE A 95 -11.59 -16.77 -0.98
N GLY A 96 -12.90 -16.66 -0.79
CA GLY A 96 -13.69 -17.59 0.03
C GLY A 96 -13.78 -19.02 -0.54
N ASP A 97 -13.34 -19.24 -1.79
CA ASP A 97 -13.23 -20.59 -2.36
C ASP A 97 -11.98 -21.34 -1.82
N PHE A 98 -11.01 -20.65 -1.18
CA PHE A 98 -9.71 -21.18 -0.80
C PHE A 98 -9.60 -21.52 0.69
N ASP A 99 -8.99 -22.66 1.00
CA ASP A 99 -8.51 -22.98 2.35
C ASP A 99 -7.27 -22.12 2.68
N SER A 100 -6.38 -21.96 1.70
CA SER A 100 -5.21 -21.07 1.76
C SER A 100 -4.84 -20.58 0.36
N LEU A 101 -4.28 -19.38 0.28
CA LEU A 101 -3.75 -18.83 -0.96
C LEU A 101 -2.46 -18.08 -0.67
N ASN A 102 -1.35 -18.81 -0.74
CA ASN A 102 -0.03 -18.26 -0.55
C ASN A 102 0.46 -17.58 -1.82
N VAL A 103 0.97 -16.36 -1.68
CA VAL A 103 1.63 -15.60 -2.73
C VAL A 103 3.06 -15.33 -2.28
N THR A 104 4.02 -15.63 -3.14
CA THR A 104 5.44 -15.32 -2.92
C THR A 104 5.87 -14.22 -3.90
N VAL A 105 6.45 -13.16 -3.37
CA VAL A 105 6.95 -12.00 -4.11
C VAL A 105 8.47 -11.98 -4.01
N SER A 106 9.17 -11.86 -5.13
CA SER A 106 10.62 -11.78 -5.14
C SER A 106 11.12 -10.35 -4.89
N GLU A 107 10.43 -9.36 -5.46
CA GLU A 107 10.87 -7.97 -5.48
C GLU A 107 9.68 -7.00 -5.45
N VAL A 108 9.93 -5.80 -4.94
CA VAL A 108 9.02 -4.66 -5.00
C VAL A 108 9.65 -3.54 -5.81
N GLY A 109 8.99 -3.14 -6.90
CA GLY A 109 9.42 -2.01 -7.73
C GLY A 109 8.65 -0.74 -7.40
N LEU A 110 9.37 0.35 -7.15
CA LEU A 110 8.83 1.71 -7.01
C LEU A 110 9.30 2.59 -8.17
N HIS A 111 8.38 3.27 -8.83
CA HIS A 111 8.73 4.21 -9.89
C HIS A 111 8.78 5.63 -9.33
N LYS A 112 9.98 6.20 -9.18
CA LYS A 112 10.23 7.59 -8.78
C LYS A 112 10.06 8.48 -10.02
N ALA A 113 9.29 9.56 -9.91
CA ALA A 113 9.15 10.53 -10.99
C ALA A 113 10.45 11.32 -11.18
N GLY A 114 10.76 11.70 -12.43
CA GLY A 114 11.80 12.69 -12.71
C GLY A 114 11.42 14.06 -12.15
N ASN A 115 12.43 14.85 -11.75
CA ASN A 115 12.23 16.18 -11.16
C ASN A 115 12.23 17.29 -12.22
N GLY A 116 12.65 17.01 -13.46
CA GLY A 116 12.69 17.94 -14.59
C GLY A 116 11.73 17.61 -15.74
N THR A 117 11.50 18.57 -16.63
CA THR A 117 10.65 18.42 -17.83
C THR A 117 11.18 17.40 -18.85
N ASN A 118 12.47 17.05 -18.75
CA ASN A 118 13.17 16.12 -19.64
C ASN A 118 13.73 14.89 -18.90
N GLU A 119 13.43 14.74 -17.61
CA GLU A 119 13.89 13.59 -16.82
C GLU A 119 12.86 12.47 -16.89
N THR A 120 13.29 11.30 -17.33
CA THR A 120 12.50 10.08 -17.26
C THR A 120 12.52 9.57 -15.82
N GLY A 121 11.37 9.11 -15.31
CA GLY A 121 11.33 8.46 -14.01
C GLY A 121 12.18 7.20 -13.96
N GLU A 122 12.56 6.81 -12.75
CA GLU A 122 13.48 5.71 -12.47
C GLU A 122 12.83 4.64 -11.60
N TRP A 123 13.24 3.40 -11.79
CA TRP A 123 12.80 2.28 -10.97
C TRP A 123 13.78 2.02 -9.83
N MET A 124 13.26 1.99 -8.62
CA MET A 124 13.93 1.47 -7.44
C MET A 124 13.38 0.08 -7.13
N ILE A 125 14.26 -0.87 -6.88
CA ILE A 125 13.91 -2.24 -6.48
C ILE A 125 14.21 -2.42 -5.00
N LEU A 126 13.25 -2.95 -4.26
CA LEU A 126 13.35 -3.27 -2.85
C LEU A 126 13.10 -4.75 -2.63
N GLU A 127 13.85 -5.35 -1.71
CA GLU A 127 13.65 -6.73 -1.29
C GLU A 127 12.60 -6.80 -0.17
N PRO A 128 11.58 -7.66 -0.27
CA PRO A 128 10.57 -7.78 0.78
C PRO A 128 11.14 -8.47 2.02
N SER A 129 10.93 -7.86 3.20
CA SER A 129 11.30 -8.46 4.49
C SER A 129 10.40 -9.65 4.85
N ASN A 130 9.17 -9.65 4.33
CA ASN A 130 8.28 -10.82 4.31
C ASN A 130 7.88 -11.10 2.86
N ASN A 131 8.46 -12.14 2.28
CA ASN A 131 8.29 -12.45 0.86
C ASN A 131 7.10 -13.38 0.56
N THR A 132 6.49 -14.02 1.57
CA THR A 132 5.37 -14.97 1.37
C THR A 132 4.24 -14.70 2.35
N PHE A 133 3.03 -14.52 1.84
CA PHE A 133 1.86 -14.22 2.65
C PHE A 133 0.62 -14.99 2.16
N ASP A 134 -0.30 -15.28 3.07
CA ASP A 134 -1.52 -16.03 2.80
C ASP A 134 -2.72 -15.07 2.72
N LEU A 135 -3.25 -14.87 1.51
CA LEU A 135 -4.31 -13.90 1.25
C LEU A 135 -5.60 -14.21 2.01
N THR A 136 -5.86 -15.48 2.35
CA THR A 136 -7.06 -15.83 3.12
C THR A 136 -7.06 -15.21 4.52
N LYS A 137 -5.87 -14.84 5.03
CA LYS A 137 -5.66 -14.19 6.34
C LYS A 137 -5.63 -12.66 6.26
N LEU A 138 -5.68 -12.08 5.07
CA LEU A 138 -5.54 -10.64 4.85
C LEU A 138 -6.86 -9.96 4.44
N GLN A 139 -7.98 -10.63 4.69
CA GLN A 139 -9.32 -10.10 4.50
C GLN A 139 -9.75 -9.24 5.70
N ASP A 140 -10.86 -8.51 5.54
CA ASP A 140 -11.54 -7.79 6.64
C ASP A 140 -10.67 -6.77 7.39
N GLY A 141 -9.80 -6.06 6.65
CA GLY A 141 -8.92 -5.03 7.18
C GLY A 141 -7.63 -5.56 7.80
N ASN A 142 -7.40 -6.88 7.76
CA ASN A 142 -6.10 -7.43 8.09
C ASN A 142 -5.08 -7.09 7.01
N VAL A 143 -3.86 -6.76 7.46
CA VAL A 143 -2.75 -6.38 6.59
C VAL A 143 -1.47 -7.11 6.98
N THR A 144 -0.56 -7.30 6.03
CA THR A 144 0.81 -7.71 6.32
C THR A 144 1.80 -6.70 5.74
N THR A 145 2.80 -6.31 6.52
CA THR A 145 3.87 -5.43 6.05
C THR A 145 4.93 -6.27 5.32
N ILE A 146 5.28 -5.85 4.10
CA ILE A 146 6.31 -6.51 3.29
C ILE A 146 7.52 -5.63 3.01
N ILE A 147 7.39 -4.30 3.15
CA ILE A 147 8.48 -3.32 3.07
C ILE A 147 8.35 -2.35 4.24
N ASN A 148 9.48 -2.00 4.85
CA ASN A 148 9.60 -0.93 5.83
C ASN A 148 11.02 -0.36 5.75
N GLU A 149 11.22 0.59 4.83
CA GLU A 149 12.55 1.07 4.45
C GLU A 149 12.61 2.60 4.42
N SER A 150 13.80 3.16 4.67
CA SER A 150 14.06 4.59 4.44
C SER A 150 14.47 4.78 2.98
N ILE A 151 13.69 5.55 2.22
CA ILE A 151 13.95 5.81 0.80
C ILE A 151 13.90 7.30 0.48
N GLY A 152 14.47 7.68 -0.66
CA GLY A 152 14.56 9.08 -1.08
C GLY A 152 13.19 9.76 -1.11
N ALA A 153 13.10 10.95 -0.53
CA ALA A 153 11.95 11.81 -0.63
C ALA A 153 11.66 12.17 -2.10
N GLY A 154 10.40 12.42 -2.41
CA GLY A 154 9.97 12.77 -3.76
C GLY A 154 8.65 12.13 -4.17
N LYS A 155 8.31 12.33 -5.44
CA LYS A 155 7.07 11.80 -6.05
C LYS A 155 7.31 10.42 -6.62
N TYR A 156 6.41 9.50 -6.32
CA TYR A 156 6.38 8.16 -6.86
C TYR A 156 5.07 7.95 -7.60
N THR A 157 5.08 7.28 -8.75
CA THR A 157 3.89 7.17 -9.61
C THR A 157 3.31 5.77 -9.64
N GLN A 158 4.07 4.76 -9.22
CA GLN A 158 3.68 3.37 -9.34
C GLN A 158 4.38 2.48 -8.30
N VAL A 159 3.63 1.50 -7.78
CA VAL A 159 4.14 0.36 -7.02
C VAL A 159 3.91 -0.91 -7.82
N ARG A 160 4.88 -1.82 -7.84
CA ARG A 160 4.81 -3.12 -8.50
C ARG A 160 5.29 -4.22 -7.57
N LEU A 161 4.53 -5.31 -7.46
CA LEU A 161 4.98 -6.56 -6.86
C LEU A 161 5.37 -7.52 -7.98
N ILE A 162 6.58 -8.07 -7.93
CA ILE A 162 7.05 -9.11 -8.84
C ILE A 162 6.72 -10.46 -8.18
N VAL A 163 5.75 -11.18 -8.74
CA VAL A 163 5.25 -12.43 -8.15
C VAL A 163 6.09 -13.59 -8.65
N GLU A 164 6.75 -14.28 -7.71
CA GLU A 164 7.54 -15.47 -8.00
C GLU A 164 6.63 -16.70 -8.14
N SER A 165 5.70 -16.89 -7.20
CA SER A 165 4.79 -18.04 -7.24
C SER A 165 3.49 -17.82 -6.48
N THR A 166 2.50 -18.64 -6.81
CA THR A 166 1.21 -18.73 -6.12
C THR A 166 0.93 -20.19 -5.79
N LYS A 167 0.33 -20.45 -4.62
CA LYS A 167 -0.10 -21.78 -4.19
C LYS A 167 -1.47 -21.67 -3.54
N GLY A 168 -2.50 -22.04 -4.29
CA GLY A 168 -3.88 -22.09 -3.79
C GLY A 168 -4.28 -23.50 -3.39
N LEU A 169 -4.96 -23.64 -2.25
CA LEU A 169 -5.55 -24.88 -1.77
C LEU A 169 -7.07 -24.72 -1.70
N VAL A 170 -7.81 -25.66 -2.30
CA VAL A 170 -9.28 -25.69 -2.28
C VAL A 170 -9.72 -27.10 -1.90
N ASN A 171 -10.37 -27.26 -0.75
CA ASN A 171 -10.74 -28.57 -0.19
C ASN A 171 -9.55 -29.54 -0.15
N GLY A 172 -8.38 -29.08 0.27
CA GLY A 172 -7.16 -29.87 0.32
C GLY A 172 -6.51 -30.19 -1.04
N THR A 173 -7.03 -29.67 -2.16
CA THR A 173 -6.46 -29.87 -3.51
C THR A 173 -5.76 -28.61 -3.99
N THR A 174 -4.53 -28.75 -4.50
CA THR A 174 -3.78 -27.63 -5.07
C THR A 174 -4.39 -27.16 -6.38
N ILE A 175 -4.74 -25.88 -6.46
CA ILE A 175 -5.29 -25.23 -7.65
C ILE A 175 -4.30 -24.19 -8.17
N ASN A 176 -4.17 -24.12 -9.50
CA ASN A 176 -3.36 -23.10 -10.15
C ASN A 176 -4.06 -21.73 -10.10
N VAL A 177 -3.35 -20.72 -9.59
CA VAL A 177 -3.79 -19.33 -9.54
C VAL A 177 -2.81 -18.48 -10.35
N VAL A 178 -3.28 -17.80 -11.39
CA VAL A 178 -2.40 -17.14 -12.36
C VAL A 178 -2.24 -15.65 -12.02
N VAL A 179 -1.04 -15.12 -12.20
CA VAL A 179 -0.79 -13.68 -12.31
C VAL A 179 -0.52 -13.39 -13.79
N PRO A 180 -1.50 -12.89 -14.58
CA PRO A 180 -1.37 -12.85 -16.04
C PRO A 180 -0.17 -12.06 -16.56
N SER A 181 0.27 -11.05 -15.81
CA SER A 181 1.40 -10.18 -16.15
C SER A 181 2.65 -10.45 -15.34
N GLU A 182 2.70 -11.56 -14.58
CA GLU A 182 3.75 -11.92 -13.59
C GLU A 182 3.97 -10.89 -12.47
N THR A 183 3.36 -9.71 -12.62
CA THR A 183 3.49 -8.56 -11.76
C THR A 183 2.10 -8.04 -11.44
N LEU A 184 1.89 -7.66 -10.17
CA LEU A 184 0.75 -6.88 -9.74
C LEU A 184 1.21 -5.42 -9.66
N LYS A 185 0.38 -4.45 -10.09
CA LYS A 185 0.80 -3.05 -10.11
C LYS A 185 -0.33 -2.09 -9.72
N ILE A 186 0.00 -1.06 -8.95
CA ILE A 186 -0.88 0.07 -8.68
C ILE A 186 -0.25 1.32 -9.28
N VAL A 187 -0.93 1.90 -10.26
CA VAL A 187 -0.53 3.18 -10.89
C VAL A 187 -1.31 4.29 -10.20
N LYS A 188 -0.83 4.71 -9.03
CA LYS A 188 -1.43 5.78 -8.23
C LYS A 188 -0.32 6.63 -7.62
N PRO A 189 -0.19 7.91 -8.01
CA PRO A 189 0.87 8.77 -7.49
C PRO A 189 0.79 8.97 -5.98
N PHE A 190 1.95 9.02 -5.34
CA PHE A 190 2.12 9.36 -3.94
C PHE A 190 3.43 10.13 -3.73
N THR A 191 3.64 10.65 -2.53
CA THR A 191 4.84 11.42 -2.19
C THR A 191 5.42 10.91 -0.89
N ILE A 192 6.73 10.82 -0.83
CA ILE A 192 7.47 10.60 0.40
C ILE A 192 8.07 11.94 0.79
N THR A 193 7.69 12.42 1.96
CA THR A 193 8.23 13.65 2.54
C THR A 193 9.40 13.31 3.44
N GLU A 194 10.37 14.21 3.52
CA GLU A 194 11.50 14.10 4.42
C GLU A 194 11.03 13.86 5.87
N ASN A 195 11.66 12.91 6.56
CA ASN A 195 11.39 12.56 7.95
C ASN A 195 9.93 12.17 8.27
N GLN A 196 9.11 11.88 7.26
CA GLN A 196 7.73 11.41 7.42
C GLN A 196 7.59 9.94 7.03
N THR A 197 6.52 9.30 7.50
CA THR A 197 6.18 7.92 7.14
C THR A 197 5.01 7.93 6.15
N ALA A 198 5.23 7.34 4.97
CA ALA A 198 4.18 7.04 3.99
C ALA A 198 3.84 5.54 4.08
N THR A 199 2.61 5.21 4.48
CA THR A 199 2.12 3.83 4.47
C THR A 199 1.27 3.59 3.22
N PHE A 200 1.74 2.75 2.30
CA PHE A 200 1.01 2.37 1.11
C PHE A 200 0.30 1.02 1.32
N ILE A 201 -1.02 1.01 1.16
CA ILE A 201 -1.81 -0.24 1.14
C ILE A 201 -1.93 -0.72 -0.30
N PHE A 202 -1.44 -1.93 -0.56
CA PHE A 202 -1.53 -2.65 -1.83
C PHE A 202 -2.62 -3.71 -1.73
N ASP A 203 -3.73 -3.44 -2.39
CA ASP A 203 -4.90 -4.32 -2.37
C ASP A 203 -4.84 -5.32 -3.52
N ILE A 204 -4.90 -6.61 -3.18
CA ILE A 204 -4.94 -7.74 -4.10
C ILE A 204 -6.35 -8.30 -4.09
N ASN A 205 -6.76 -8.88 -5.21
CA ASN A 205 -8.03 -9.58 -5.28
C ASN A 205 -7.87 -10.82 -6.16
N VAL A 206 -8.51 -11.92 -5.76
CA VAL A 206 -8.61 -13.13 -6.57
C VAL A 206 -9.96 -13.17 -7.28
N VAL A 207 -9.90 -13.31 -8.60
CA VAL A 207 -11.07 -13.38 -9.47
C VAL A 207 -11.18 -14.73 -10.16
N LYS A 208 -12.41 -15.24 -10.27
CA LYS A 208 -12.69 -16.49 -10.97
C LYS A 208 -12.77 -16.23 -12.48
N ALA A 209 -11.99 -16.97 -13.26
CA ALA A 209 -11.92 -16.92 -14.72
C ALA A 209 -12.26 -18.29 -15.30
N GLY A 210 -13.55 -18.60 -15.38
CA GLY A 210 -14.04 -19.93 -15.77
C GLY A 210 -13.67 -20.98 -14.73
N LYS A 211 -12.78 -21.92 -15.09
CA LYS A 211 -12.24 -22.96 -14.19
C LYS A 211 -10.90 -22.58 -13.55
N LYS A 212 -10.44 -21.35 -13.75
CA LYS A 212 -9.15 -20.82 -13.25
C LYS A 212 -9.39 -19.67 -12.30
N TYR A 213 -8.36 -19.31 -11.55
CA TYR A 213 -8.33 -18.13 -10.70
C TYR A 213 -7.19 -17.22 -11.14
N ASN A 214 -7.42 -15.91 -11.13
CA ASN A 214 -6.39 -14.92 -11.41
C ASN A 214 -6.24 -13.98 -10.22
N LEU A 215 -5.01 -13.58 -9.90
CA LEU A 215 -4.78 -12.43 -9.03
C LEU A 215 -4.77 -11.15 -9.85
N VAL A 216 -5.44 -10.14 -9.32
CA VAL A 216 -5.48 -8.77 -9.85
C VAL A 216 -5.19 -7.78 -8.73
N SER A 217 -4.77 -6.58 -9.12
CA SER A 217 -4.55 -5.47 -8.20
C SER A 217 -5.79 -4.56 -8.19
N VAL A 218 -6.11 -3.98 -7.03
CA VAL A 218 -7.31 -3.13 -6.87
C VAL A 218 -6.93 -1.69 -6.55
N ILE A 219 -7.01 -0.82 -7.56
CA ILE A 219 -6.59 0.59 -7.45
C ILE A 219 -7.49 1.40 -6.51
N GLY A 220 -8.80 1.13 -6.49
CA GLY A 220 -9.77 1.97 -5.77
C GLY A 220 -9.54 2.05 -4.26
N LYS A 221 -9.11 0.96 -3.63
CA LYS A 221 -8.80 0.90 -2.19
C LYS A 221 -7.30 0.90 -1.88
N SER A 222 -6.45 0.83 -2.90
CA SER A 222 -5.00 0.99 -2.73
C SER A 222 -4.61 2.47 -2.63
N GLY A 223 -3.52 2.77 -1.92
CA GLY A 223 -2.96 4.12 -1.85
C GLY A 223 -2.21 4.40 -0.56
N VAL A 224 -1.72 5.64 -0.43
CA VAL A 224 -1.01 6.08 0.77
C VAL A 224 -1.97 6.62 1.81
N GLU A 225 -1.81 6.12 3.03
CA GLU A 225 -2.26 6.73 4.26
C GLU A 225 -1.07 7.49 4.87
N MET A 226 -1.21 8.81 4.98
CA MET A 226 -0.25 9.63 5.71
C MET A 226 -0.64 9.59 7.19
N LYS A 227 0.32 9.24 8.05
CA LYS A 227 0.18 9.35 9.51
C LYS A 227 1.11 10.40 10.05
#